data_AF-A0A3P7M4A9-F1
#
_entry.id   AF-A0A3P7M4A9-F1
#
_cell.length_a   1.000
_cell.length_b   1.000
_cell.length_c   1.000
_cell.angle_alpha   90.00
_cell.angle_beta   90.00
_cell.angle_gamma   90.00
#
_symmetry.space_group_name_H-M   'P 1'
#
loop_
_entity.id
_entity.type
_entity.pdbx_description
1 polymer ?
#
loop_
_entity_poly.entity_id
_entity_poly.type
_entity_poly.pdbx_seq_one_letter_code
_entity_poly.pdbx_strand_id
1 'polypeptide(L)'
;MEAPNGCGDGKELVEFQKQFREMLIKKQVSAFSTWEDELHKIVFDPRYLLLVSKERKQAFESFVKERADEERRAKKERFTELLQEANLSSKSSFSDFSSKYAKDERFKGIEKMRERESLFQEFVSDLQLREKEKHSQKEKVRILLHLSANISKAT
;
A
#
# COMPACT_ATOMS: atom_id res chain seq x y z
N MET A 1 33.10 3.80 -22.05
CA MET A 1 33.21 2.55 -21.27
C MET A 1 32.02 1.69 -21.64
N GLU A 2 32.25 0.70 -22.50
CA GLU A 2 31.22 -0.29 -22.82
C GLU A 2 31.08 -1.27 -21.65
N ALA A 3 29.84 -1.67 -21.35
CA ALA A 3 29.61 -2.71 -20.36
C ALA A 3 30.19 -4.04 -20.88
N PRO A 4 30.79 -4.88 -20.02
CA PRO A 4 31.25 -6.20 -20.46
C PRO A 4 30.09 -6.98 -21.08
N ASN A 5 30.35 -7.59 -22.23
CA ASN A 5 29.36 -8.38 -22.98
C ASN A 5 28.70 -9.42 -22.07
N GLY A 6 27.41 -9.20 -21.81
CA GLY A 6 26.63 -9.94 -20.82
C GLY A 6 26.39 -11.38 -21.22
N CYS A 7 26.75 -12.30 -20.33
CA CYS A 7 26.16 -13.63 -20.24
C CYS A 7 26.16 -14.04 -18.76
N GLY A 8 25.52 -13.23 -17.92
CA GLY A 8 25.21 -13.59 -16.54
C GLY A 8 23.93 -14.41 -16.51
N ASP A 9 23.95 -15.56 -15.84
CA ASP A 9 22.75 -16.33 -15.56
C ASP A 9 21.72 -15.47 -14.79
N GLY A 10 20.42 -15.77 -14.93
CA GLY A 10 19.34 -14.89 -14.45
C GLY A 10 19.40 -14.50 -12.97
N LYS A 11 20.18 -15.21 -12.15
CA LYS A 11 20.47 -14.85 -10.75
C LYS A 11 21.39 -13.64 -10.63
N GLU A 12 22.40 -13.52 -11.49
CA GLU A 12 23.35 -12.41 -11.48
C GLU A 12 22.66 -11.09 -11.86
N LEU A 13 21.77 -11.13 -12.85
CA LEU A 13 20.96 -9.98 -13.24
C LEU A 13 20.09 -9.45 -12.10
N VAL A 14 19.49 -10.33 -11.29
CA VAL A 14 18.67 -9.93 -10.13
C VAL A 14 19.54 -9.19 -9.10
N GLU A 15 20.75 -9.68 -8.82
CA GLU A 15 21.64 -9.02 -7.87
C GLU A 15 22.16 -7.68 -8.42
N PHE A 16 22.45 -7.58 -9.72
CA PHE A 16 22.82 -6.31 -10.35
C PHE A 16 21.69 -5.28 -10.33
N GLN A 17 20.44 -5.71 -10.57
CA GLN A 17 19.27 -4.85 -10.43
C GLN A 17 19.11 -4.32 -8.99
N LYS A 18 19.33 -5.18 -7.99
CA LYS A 18 19.31 -4.79 -6.58
C LYS A 18 20.41 -3.77 -6.25
N GLN A 19 21.66 -4.02 -6.67
CA GLN A 19 22.76 -3.08 -6.46
C GLN A 19 22.54 -1.73 -7.15
N PHE A 20 22.00 -1.76 -8.38
CA PHE A 20 21.62 -0.56 -9.12
C PHE A 20 20.53 0.22 -8.39
N ARG A 21 19.50 -0.47 -7.89
CA ARG A 21 18.43 0.13 -7.07
C ARG A 21 18.97 0.77 -5.79
N GLU A 22 19.83 0.07 -5.06
CA GLU A 22 20.46 0.63 -3.85
C GLU A 22 21.29 1.88 -4.16
N MET A 23 21.95 1.92 -5.32
CA MET A 23 22.63 3.12 -5.80
C MET A 23 21.65 4.28 -6.03
N LEU A 24 20.53 4.05 -6.72
CA LEU A 24 19.49 5.09 -6.92
C LEU A 24 19.03 5.68 -5.58
N ILE A 25 18.82 4.83 -4.58
CA ILE A 25 18.43 5.26 -3.22
C ILE A 25 19.55 6.07 -2.55
N LYS A 26 20.78 5.54 -2.51
CA LYS A 26 21.93 6.20 -1.85
C LYS A 26 22.29 7.54 -2.50
N LYS A 27 22.12 7.65 -3.82
CA LYS A 27 22.39 8.87 -4.59
C LYS A 27 21.20 9.85 -4.59
N GLN A 28 20.13 9.55 -3.84
CA GLN A 28 18.93 10.38 -3.74
C GLN A 28 18.35 10.73 -5.13
N VAL A 29 18.24 9.69 -5.97
CA VAL A 29 17.60 9.83 -7.26
C VAL A 29 16.11 10.06 -7.06
N SER A 30 15.60 11.14 -7.64
CA SER A 30 14.21 11.54 -7.53
C SER A 30 13.32 10.61 -8.36
N ALA A 31 12.23 10.13 -7.76
CA ALA A 31 11.18 9.40 -8.47
C ALA A 31 10.26 10.33 -9.29
N PHE A 32 10.44 11.64 -9.21
CA PHE A 32 9.60 12.65 -9.87
C PHE A 32 10.35 13.46 -10.95
N SER A 33 11.63 13.13 -11.19
CA SER A 33 12.47 13.76 -12.23
C SER A 33 12.62 12.85 -13.45
N THR A 34 13.15 13.39 -14.55
CA THR A 34 13.50 12.59 -15.72
C THR A 34 14.78 11.76 -15.48
N TRP A 35 14.99 10.73 -16.30
CA TRP A 35 16.22 9.94 -16.26
C TRP A 35 17.45 10.81 -16.56
N GLU A 36 17.34 11.69 -17.54
CA GLU A 36 18.41 12.59 -18.00
C GLU A 36 18.85 13.56 -16.89
N ASP A 37 17.89 14.13 -16.16
CA ASP A 37 18.18 15.04 -15.04
C ASP A 37 18.89 14.34 -13.88
N GLU A 38 18.61 13.05 -13.67
CA GLU A 38 19.15 12.28 -12.55
C GLU A 38 20.45 11.53 -12.89
N LEU A 39 20.76 11.36 -14.18
CA LEU A 39 21.87 10.55 -14.68
C LEU A 39 23.22 10.97 -14.09
N HIS A 40 23.48 12.27 -13.98
CA HIS A 40 24.76 12.80 -13.49
C HIS A 40 25.06 12.38 -12.04
N LYS A 41 24.04 12.02 -11.24
CA LYS A 41 24.21 11.55 -9.85
C LYS A 41 24.77 10.13 -9.77
N ILE A 42 24.56 9.33 -10.83
CA ILE A 42 24.81 7.89 -10.83
C ILE A 42 25.86 7.43 -11.85
N VAL A 43 26.10 8.20 -12.92
CA VAL A 43 26.96 7.77 -14.05
C VAL A 43 28.41 7.48 -13.65
N PHE A 44 28.90 8.07 -12.55
CA PHE A 44 30.26 7.86 -12.02
C PHE A 44 30.33 6.75 -10.95
N ASP A 45 29.20 6.18 -10.53
CA ASP A 45 29.20 5.06 -9.58
C ASP A 45 29.51 3.75 -10.34
N PRO A 46 30.47 2.93 -9.87
CA PRO A 46 30.84 1.69 -10.57
C PRO A 46 29.66 0.76 -10.84
N ARG A 47 28.64 0.78 -9.96
CA ARG A 47 27.43 -0.06 -10.10
C ARG A 47 26.57 0.31 -11.31
N TYR A 48 26.74 1.51 -11.88
CA TYR A 48 26.07 1.92 -13.11
C TYR A 48 26.42 1.00 -14.29
N LEU A 49 27.63 0.45 -14.31
CA LEU A 49 28.12 -0.43 -15.37
C LEU A 49 27.66 -1.89 -15.23
N LEU A 50 27.04 -2.28 -14.11
CA LEU A 50 26.56 -3.65 -13.86
C LEU A 50 25.36 -4.04 -14.74
N LEU A 51 24.65 -3.05 -15.27
CA LEU A 51 23.50 -3.25 -16.14
C LEU A 51 23.79 -2.68 -17.53
N VAL A 52 23.22 -3.27 -18.58
CA VAL A 52 23.25 -2.65 -19.92
C VAL A 52 22.20 -1.53 -20.03
N SER A 53 22.31 -0.67 -21.05
CA SER A 53 21.44 0.51 -21.22
C SER A 53 19.94 0.20 -21.07
N LYS A 54 19.46 -0.89 -21.70
CA LYS A 54 18.07 -1.34 -21.62
C LYS A 54 17.66 -1.68 -20.18
N GLU A 55 18.49 -2.41 -19.46
CA GLU A 55 18.23 -2.85 -18.08
C GLU A 55 18.27 -1.69 -17.09
N ARG A 56 19.18 -0.71 -17.28
CA ARG A 56 19.23 0.51 -16.45
C ARG A 56 17.92 1.28 -16.54
N LYS A 57 17.42 1.48 -17.76
CA LYS A 57 16.16 2.19 -18.00
C LYS A 57 14.98 1.45 -17.37
N GLN A 58 14.89 0.13 -17.56
CA GLN A 58 13.85 -0.69 -16.93
C GLN A 58 13.93 -0.66 -15.39
N ALA A 59 15.12 -0.77 -14.80
CA ALA A 59 15.31 -0.71 -13.36
C ALA A 59 14.92 0.67 -12.79
N PHE A 60 15.23 1.75 -13.50
CA PHE A 60 14.83 3.11 -13.12
C PHE A 60 13.31 3.31 -13.21
N GLU A 61 12.67 2.91 -14.31
CA GLU A 61 11.21 2.99 -14.46
C GLU A 61 10.48 2.18 -13.38
N SER A 62 10.97 0.99 -13.07
CA SER A 62 10.46 0.15 -11.98
C SER A 62 10.62 0.84 -10.62
N PHE A 63 11.79 1.41 -10.34
CA PHE A 63 12.06 2.17 -9.11
C PHE A 63 11.13 3.36 -8.95
N VAL A 64 10.94 4.16 -10.01
CA VAL A 64 10.03 5.32 -10.02
C VAL A 64 8.61 4.89 -9.72
N LYS A 65 8.12 3.85 -10.42
CA LYS A 65 6.78 3.31 -10.24
C LYS A 65 6.57 2.83 -8.81
N GLU A 66 7.50 2.05 -8.28
CA GLU A 66 7.40 1.49 -6.94
C GLU A 66 7.38 2.58 -5.87
N ARG A 67 8.24 3.61 -5.98
CA ARG A 67 8.23 4.75 -5.07
C ARG A 67 6.91 5.51 -5.08
N ALA A 68 6.34 5.75 -6.27
CA ALA A 68 5.04 6.39 -6.40
C ALA A 68 3.92 5.52 -5.81
N ASP A 69 4.00 4.20 -5.98
CA ASP A 69 3.03 3.25 -5.44
C ASP A 69 3.12 3.13 -3.91
N GLU A 70 4.32 3.12 -3.34
CA GLU A 70 4.58 3.14 -1.90
C GLU A 70 4.02 4.41 -1.25
N GLU A 71 4.26 5.59 -1.83
CA GLU A 71 3.72 6.84 -1.28
C GLU A 71 2.19 6.84 -1.29
N ARG A 72 1.59 6.34 -2.38
CA ARG A 72 0.13 6.22 -2.49
C ARG A 72 -0.43 5.23 -1.46
N ARG A 73 0.26 4.10 -1.26
CA ARG A 73 -0.13 3.10 -0.26
C ARG A 73 -0.06 3.68 1.15
N ALA A 74 1.04 4.37 1.49
CA ALA A 74 1.21 5.01 2.79
C ALA A 74 0.14 6.08 3.08
N LYS A 75 -0.22 6.88 2.07
CA LYS A 75 -1.33 7.85 2.19
C LYS A 75 -2.67 7.16 2.47
N LYS A 76 -2.95 6.03 1.82
CA LYS A 76 -4.16 5.23 2.05
C LYS A 76 -4.18 4.58 3.43
N GLU A 77 -3.07 4.01 3.87
CA GLU A 77 -2.95 3.40 5.21
C GLU A 77 -3.24 4.43 6.31
N ARG A 78 -2.65 5.62 6.22
CA ARG A 78 -2.93 6.73 7.14
C ARG A 78 -4.39 7.18 7.13
N PHE A 79 -5.03 7.23 5.96
CA PHE A 79 -6.45 7.54 5.87
C PHE A 79 -7.31 6.45 6.53
N THR A 80 -6.93 5.18 6.38
CA THR A 80 -7.59 4.04 7.04
C THR A 80 -7.45 4.10 8.55
N GLU A 81 -6.28 4.47 9.09
CA GLU A 81 -6.09 4.70 10.53
C GLU A 81 -7.05 5.78 11.05
N LEU A 82 -7.18 6.90 10.31
CA LEU A 82 -8.13 7.95 10.65
C LEU A 82 -9.58 7.42 10.70
N LEU A 83 -9.99 6.59 9.74
CA LEU A 83 -11.32 5.98 9.73
C LEU A 83 -11.55 5.07 10.94
N GLN A 84 -10.53 4.31 11.36
CA GLN A 84 -10.60 3.44 12.54
C GLN A 84 -10.72 4.25 13.84
N GLU A 85 -9.99 5.36 13.96
CA GLU A 85 -10.04 6.25 15.12
C GLU A 85 -11.32 7.10 15.18
N ALA A 86 -12.02 7.26 14.05
CA ALA A 86 -13.15 8.17 13.93
C ALA A 86 -14.44 7.70 14.63
N ASN A 87 -14.44 6.52 15.27
CA ASN A 87 -15.59 5.92 15.95
C ASN A 87 -16.84 5.86 15.05
N LEU A 88 -16.65 5.39 13.82
CA LEU A 88 -17.70 5.29 12.82
C LEU A 88 -18.64 4.11 13.10
N SER A 89 -19.88 4.26 12.66
CA SER A 89 -20.90 3.21 12.68
C SER A 89 -21.42 2.96 11.27
N SER A 90 -22.21 1.91 11.10
CA SER A 90 -22.92 1.60 9.87
C SER A 90 -23.87 2.68 9.35
N LYS A 91 -24.19 3.70 10.18
CA LYS A 91 -25.04 4.85 9.84
C LYS A 91 -24.27 6.16 9.67
N SER A 92 -22.95 6.16 9.84
CA SER A 92 -22.14 7.36 9.73
C SER A 92 -22.18 7.91 8.30
N SER A 93 -22.35 9.23 8.16
CA SER A 93 -22.34 9.90 6.85
C SER A 93 -20.92 10.37 6.49
N PHE A 94 -20.59 10.33 5.20
CA PHE A 94 -19.32 10.86 4.73
C PHE A 94 -19.23 12.38 4.91
N SER A 95 -20.36 13.10 4.77
CA SER A 95 -20.40 14.56 4.94
C SER A 95 -20.00 14.99 6.36
N ASP A 96 -20.53 14.30 7.39
CA ASP A 96 -20.20 14.59 8.79
C ASP A 96 -18.73 14.25 9.08
N PHE A 97 -18.26 13.09 8.61
CA PHE A 97 -16.86 12.66 8.74
C PHE A 97 -15.92 13.67 8.07
N SER A 98 -16.18 14.02 6.81
CA SER A 98 -15.39 14.98 6.04
C SER A 98 -15.33 16.33 6.74
N SER A 99 -16.47 16.84 7.22
CA SER A 99 -16.51 18.14 7.90
C SER A 99 -15.72 18.12 9.21
N LYS A 100 -15.81 17.04 9.98
CA LYS A 100 -15.11 16.86 11.25
C LYS A 100 -13.58 16.76 11.08
N TYR A 101 -13.12 16.05 10.04
CA TYR A 101 -11.69 15.75 9.84
C TYR A 101 -11.04 16.54 8.70
N ALA A 102 -11.71 17.56 8.15
CA ALA A 102 -11.20 18.37 7.03
C ALA A 102 -9.78 18.96 7.26
N LYS A 103 -9.42 19.20 8.52
CA LYS A 103 -8.10 19.75 8.91
C LYS A 103 -7.05 18.68 9.23
N ASP A 104 -7.43 17.42 9.35
CA ASP A 104 -6.50 16.31 9.63
C ASP A 104 -5.60 16.05 8.42
N GLU A 105 -4.30 15.92 8.64
CA GLU A 105 -3.32 15.72 7.57
C GLU A 105 -3.50 14.37 6.86
N ARG A 106 -3.99 13.34 7.56
CA ARG A 106 -4.29 12.03 6.97
C ARG A 106 -5.50 12.13 6.03
N PHE A 107 -6.47 12.99 6.35
CA PHE A 107 -7.60 13.29 5.47
C PHE A 107 -7.15 14.05 4.21
N LYS A 108 -6.32 15.08 4.38
CA LYS A 108 -5.76 15.87 3.26
C LYS A 108 -4.82 15.05 2.37
N GLY A 109 -4.15 14.04 2.94
CA GLY A 109 -3.20 13.18 2.24
C GLY A 109 -3.79 12.41 1.05
N ILE A 110 -5.11 12.20 1.01
CA ILE A 110 -5.82 11.77 -0.18
C ILE A 110 -6.33 13.00 -0.90
N GLU A 111 -5.77 13.37 -2.05
CA GLU A 111 -6.08 14.65 -2.71
C GLU A 111 -7.47 14.67 -3.35
N LYS A 112 -7.91 13.54 -3.92
CA LYS A 112 -9.15 13.46 -4.67
C LYS A 112 -10.35 13.19 -3.75
N MET A 113 -11.31 14.12 -3.74
CA MET A 113 -12.52 14.00 -2.91
C MET A 113 -13.30 12.70 -3.16
N ARG A 114 -13.43 12.30 -4.44
CA ARG A 114 -14.08 11.04 -4.83
C ARG A 114 -13.38 9.81 -4.24
N GLU A 115 -12.06 9.84 -4.14
CA GLU A 115 -11.29 8.73 -3.55
C GLU A 115 -11.48 8.67 -2.03
N ARG A 116 -11.51 9.82 -1.35
CA ARG A 116 -11.86 9.87 0.09
C ARG A 116 -13.21 9.23 0.36
N GLU A 117 -14.21 9.58 -0.44
CA GLU A 117 -15.56 9.06 -0.29
C GLU A 117 -15.63 7.55 -0.58
N SER A 118 -14.95 7.06 -1.62
CA SER A 118 -14.88 5.63 -1.92
C SER A 118 -14.23 4.84 -0.77
N LEU A 119 -13.11 5.30 -0.22
CA LEU A 119 -12.43 4.64 0.92
C LEU A 119 -13.32 4.64 2.17
N PHE A 120 -14.04 5.74 2.43
CA PHE A 120 -15.00 5.80 3.52
C PHE A 120 -16.15 4.79 3.34
N GLN A 121 -16.75 4.73 2.15
CA GLN A 121 -17.86 3.82 1.85
C GLN A 121 -17.44 2.35 1.95
N GLU A 122 -16.24 2.00 1.46
CA GLU A 122 -15.64 0.68 1.62
C GLU A 122 -15.52 0.32 3.10
N PHE A 123 -14.94 1.22 3.91
CA PHE A 123 -14.78 0.99 5.34
C PHE A 123 -16.11 0.81 6.08
N VAL A 124 -17.13 1.62 5.78
CA VAL A 124 -18.47 1.50 6.39
C VAL A 124 -19.16 0.21 5.95
N SER A 125 -19.01 -0.20 4.69
CA SER A 125 -19.51 -1.49 4.20
C SER A 125 -18.87 -2.67 4.95
N ASP A 126 -17.55 -2.62 5.15
CA ASP A 126 -16.82 -3.64 5.90
C ASP A 126 -17.21 -3.68 7.39
N LEU A 127 -17.51 -2.53 7.99
CA LEU A 127 -18.09 -2.48 9.34
C LEU A 127 -19.44 -3.20 9.39
N GLN A 128 -20.34 -2.91 8.44
CA GLN A 128 -21.65 -3.56 8.36
C GLN A 128 -21.56 -5.08 8.19
N LEU A 129 -20.65 -5.55 7.33
CA LEU A 129 -20.42 -6.98 7.13
C LEU A 129 -19.93 -7.65 8.43
N ARG A 130 -18.92 -7.08 9.09
CA ARG A 130 -18.40 -7.60 10.36
C ARG A 130 -19.44 -7.60 11.48
N GLU A 131 -20.31 -6.60 11.55
CA GLU A 131 -21.42 -6.55 12.52
C GLU A 131 -22.43 -7.68 12.29
N LYS A 132 -22.82 -7.92 11.03
CA LYS A 132 -23.75 -9.01 10.64
C LYS A 132 -23.15 -10.38 10.93
N GLU A 133 -21.88 -10.59 10.60
CA GLU A 133 -21.17 -11.85 10.88
C GLU A 133 -21.08 -12.13 12.38
N LYS A 134 -20.71 -11.12 13.18
CA LYS A 134 -20.69 -11.25 14.65
C LYS A 134 -22.08 -11.57 15.22
N HIS A 135 -23.14 -10.96 14.69
CA HIS A 135 -24.50 -11.26 15.12
C HIS A 135 -24.90 -12.70 14.79
N SER A 136 -24.63 -13.16 13.56
CA SER A 136 -24.90 -14.55 13.13
C SER A 136 -24.12 -15.57 13.96
N GLN A 137 -22.84 -15.31 14.26
CA GLN A 137 -22.03 -16.18 15.11
C GLN A 137 -22.59 -16.26 16.53
N LYS A 138 -22.97 -15.12 17.13
CA LYS A 138 -23.60 -15.11 18.47
C LYS A 138 -24.88 -15.93 18.50
N GLU A 139 -25.71 -15.84 17.47
CA GLU A 139 -26.96 -16.60 17.40
C GLU A 139 -26.70 -18.10 17.21
N LYS A 140 -25.74 -18.49 16.37
CA LYS A 140 -25.31 -19.90 16.24
C LYS A 140 -24.82 -20.46 17.57
N VAL A 141 -23.97 -19.73 18.29
CA VAL A 141 -23.47 -20.14 19.62
C VAL A 141 -24.61 -20.29 20.61
N ARG A 142 -25.55 -19.33 20.63
CA ARG A 142 -26.74 -19.39 21.49
C ARG A 142 -27.58 -20.64 21.24
N ILE A 143 -27.84 -20.97 19.97
CA ILE A 143 -28.60 -22.16 19.59
C ILE A 143 -27.86 -23.44 20.04
N LEU A 144 -26.56 -23.52 19.79
CA LEU A 144 -25.74 -24.67 20.20
C LEU A 144 -25.73 -24.87 21.72
N LEU A 145 -25.57 -23.80 22.50
CA LEU A 145 -25.64 -23.85 23.95
C LEU A 145 -27.00 -24.35 24.43
N HIS A 146 -28.10 -23.87 23.84
CA HIS A 146 -29.44 -24.33 24.19
C HIS A 146 -29.66 -25.81 23.89
N LEU A 147 -29.21 -26.29 22.73
CA LEU A 147 -29.29 -27.71 22.36
C LEU A 147 -28.48 -28.60 23.32
N SER A 148 -27.25 -28.19 23.68
CA SER A 148 -26.42 -28.95 24.62
C SER A 148 -27.04 -29.05 26.02
N ALA A 149 -27.69 -27.98 26.50
CA ALA A 149 -28.36 -27.97 27.80
C ALA A 149 -29.58 -28.88 27.84
N ASN A 150 -30.32 -29.00 26.72
CA ASN A 150 -31.48 -29.88 26.63
C ASN A 150 -31.07 -31.37 26.57
N ILE A 151 -29.98 -31.71 25.87
CA ILE A 151 -29.45 -33.08 25.84
C ILE A 151 -29.01 -33.51 27.24
N SER A 152 -28.27 -32.67 27.96
CA SER A 152 -27.81 -32.96 29.33
C SER A 152 -28.94 -33.15 30.35
N LYS A 153 -30.14 -32.61 30.10
CA LYS A 153 -31.31 -32.80 30.96
C LYS A 153 -32.09 -34.07 30.63
N ALA A 154 -31.83 -34.67 29.46
CA ALA A 154 -32.54 -35.85 28.96
C ALA A 154 -31.77 -37.17 29.19
N THR A 155 -30.59 -37.11 29.80
CA THR A 155 -29.76 -38.23 30.27
C THR A 155 -29.66 -38.23 31.78
#